data_AF-A0A183F5I5-F1
#
_entry.id   AF-A0A183F5I5-F1
#
_cell.length_a   1.000
_cell.length_b   1.000
_cell.length_c   1.000
_cell.angle_alpha   90.00
_cell.angle_beta   90.00
_cell.angle_gamma   90.00
#
_symmetry.space_group_name_H-M   'P 1'
#
loop_
_entity.id
_entity.type
_entity.pdbx_description
1 polymer ?
#
loop_
_entity_poly.entity_id
_entity_poly.type
_entity_poly.pdbx_seq_one_letter_code
_entity_poly.pdbx_strand_id
1 'polypeptide(L)'
;MKRNIGWPKELFGDFEDFTEIDAYHEDDYASILNMDNFYVIAAALRKGYFNRQIARLITQPSDRHYFLYSPASVNAWYQQERNSITIPCGVWTYPLYRQNYPMSAKFASIGSFARELVRGLDERGIQFGSAGELVGCSWKECGWLDKASKKNFREMAQCVVTQYR
;
A
#
# COMPACT_ATOMS: atom_id res chain seq x y z
N MET A 1 7.23 -11.38 2.03
CA MET A 1 6.69 -10.01 2.15
C MET A 1 7.79 -8.98 1.90
N LYS A 2 7.52 -7.95 1.09
CA LYS A 2 8.41 -6.80 0.87
C LYS A 2 8.08 -5.67 1.84
N ARG A 3 9.08 -4.84 2.19
CA ARG A 3 8.98 -3.80 3.22
C ARG A 3 9.34 -2.45 2.60
N ASN A 4 8.36 -1.55 2.56
CA ASN A 4 8.51 -0.21 2.00
C ASN A 4 8.39 0.79 3.15
N ILE A 5 9.46 1.50 3.49
CA ILE A 5 9.51 2.38 4.67
C ILE A 5 9.99 3.76 4.25
N GLY A 6 9.27 4.81 4.67
CA GLY A 6 9.60 6.19 4.32
C GLY A 6 9.04 6.58 2.96
N TRP A 7 9.89 6.60 1.93
CA TRP A 7 9.54 7.01 0.57
C TRP A 7 10.16 6.08 -0.48
N PRO A 8 9.68 6.09 -1.75
CA PRO A 8 10.29 5.33 -2.83
C PRO A 8 11.68 5.89 -3.17
N LYS A 9 12.74 5.26 -2.65
CA LYS A 9 14.12 5.73 -2.84
C LYS A 9 14.56 5.73 -4.30
N GLU A 10 14.04 4.80 -5.11
CA GLU A 10 14.34 4.74 -6.55
C GLU A 10 13.82 5.97 -7.30
N LEU A 11 12.74 6.60 -6.81
CA LEU A 11 12.13 7.76 -7.46
C LEU A 11 12.60 9.09 -6.85
N PHE A 12 12.78 9.14 -5.53
CA PHE A 12 13.05 10.39 -4.80
C PHE A 12 14.50 10.53 -4.32
N GLY A 13 15.30 9.46 -4.37
CA GLY A 13 16.69 9.47 -3.89
C GLY A 13 16.82 10.01 -2.46
N ASP A 14 17.71 10.98 -2.30
CA ASP A 14 17.97 11.81 -1.12
C ASP A 14 17.34 13.21 -1.20
N PHE A 15 16.50 13.46 -2.21
CA PHE A 15 15.91 14.76 -2.55
C PHE A 15 16.93 15.84 -2.98
N GLU A 16 18.13 15.46 -3.40
CA GLU A 16 19.09 16.40 -4.02
C GLU A 16 19.01 16.41 -5.56
N ASP A 17 18.63 15.28 -6.16
CA ASP A 17 18.43 15.12 -7.60
C ASP A 17 16.96 14.85 -7.93
N PHE A 18 16.37 15.68 -8.80
CA PHE A 18 14.97 15.60 -9.22
C PHE A 18 14.78 15.03 -10.63
N THR A 19 15.85 14.64 -11.33
CA THR A 19 15.78 14.19 -12.73
C THR A 19 14.85 12.98 -12.91
N GLU A 20 14.96 11.96 -12.05
CA GLU A 20 14.11 10.76 -12.10
C GLU A 20 12.64 11.07 -11.80
N ILE A 21 12.37 11.96 -10.83
CA ILE A 21 10.99 12.32 -10.49
C ILE A 21 10.35 13.24 -11.54
N ASP A 22 11.13 14.14 -12.14
CA ASP A 22 10.66 15.00 -13.22
C ASP A 22 10.37 14.16 -14.47
N ALA A 23 11.30 13.27 -14.86
CA ALA A 23 11.09 12.31 -15.94
C ALA A 23 9.89 11.40 -15.66
N TYR A 24 9.69 11.00 -14.39
CA TYR A 24 8.51 10.26 -14.01
C TYR A 24 7.23 11.08 -14.22
N HIS A 25 7.17 12.39 -14.00
CA HIS A 25 5.93 13.16 -14.13
C HIS A 25 5.71 13.80 -15.52
N GLU A 26 6.76 13.88 -16.34
CA GLU A 26 6.80 14.64 -17.60
C GLU A 26 5.58 14.38 -18.51
N ASP A 27 5.41 13.13 -18.96
CA ASP A 27 4.38 12.73 -19.94
C ASP A 27 2.94 13.07 -19.54
N ASP A 28 2.65 13.02 -18.24
CA ASP A 28 1.28 13.06 -17.73
C ASP A 28 0.92 14.38 -17.05
N TYR A 29 1.92 15.11 -16.53
CA TYR A 29 1.69 16.24 -15.63
C TYR A 29 2.44 17.52 -16.02
N ALA A 30 3.49 17.49 -16.86
CA ALA A 30 4.28 18.68 -17.18
C ALA A 30 3.44 19.83 -17.77
N SER A 31 2.43 19.48 -18.59
CA SER A 31 1.52 20.46 -19.20
C SER A 31 0.78 21.34 -18.19
N ILE A 32 0.59 20.88 -16.95
CA ILE A 32 -0.11 21.62 -15.88
C ILE A 32 0.61 22.93 -15.54
N LEU A 33 1.94 22.98 -15.67
CA LEU A 33 2.75 24.16 -15.34
C LEU A 33 2.42 25.37 -16.23
N ASN A 34 1.78 25.14 -17.39
CA ASN A 34 1.38 26.17 -18.36
C ASN A 34 -0.14 26.41 -18.37
N MET A 35 -0.86 25.96 -17.34
CA MET A 35 -2.32 26.06 -17.24
C MET A 35 -2.75 26.91 -16.04
N ASP A 36 -3.67 27.84 -16.26
CA ASP A 36 -4.18 28.73 -15.20
C ASP A 36 -5.64 28.42 -14.81
N ASN A 37 -6.34 27.61 -15.61
CA ASN A 37 -7.74 27.28 -15.38
C ASN A 37 -7.88 26.02 -14.53
N PHE A 38 -8.51 26.15 -13.36
CA PHE A 38 -8.75 25.05 -12.43
C PHE A 38 -9.38 23.81 -13.08
N TYR A 39 -10.39 23.96 -13.94
CA TYR A 39 -11.08 22.83 -14.56
C TYR A 39 -10.19 22.10 -15.56
N VAL A 40 -9.35 22.82 -16.29
CA VAL A 40 -8.38 22.24 -17.24
C VAL A 40 -7.30 21.48 -16.47
N ILE A 41 -6.77 22.08 -15.38
CA ILE A 41 -5.81 21.43 -14.49
C ILE A 41 -6.41 20.15 -13.89
N ALA A 42 -7.63 20.21 -13.36
CA ALA A 42 -8.30 19.05 -12.79
C ALA A 42 -8.55 17.94 -13.82
N ALA A 43 -8.86 18.28 -15.07
CA ALA A 43 -8.99 17.31 -16.15
C ALA A 43 -7.64 16.65 -16.49
N ALA A 44 -6.56 17.42 -16.58
CA ALA A 44 -5.21 16.91 -16.80
C ALA A 44 -4.76 15.97 -15.67
N LEU A 45 -4.97 16.35 -14.41
CA LEU A 45 -4.67 15.51 -13.24
C LEU A 45 -5.43 14.17 -13.27
N ARG A 46 -6.73 14.20 -13.59
CA ARG A 46 -7.54 12.96 -13.71
C ARG A 46 -7.04 12.06 -14.84
N LYS A 47 -6.69 12.65 -15.99
CA LYS A 47 -6.14 11.91 -17.13
C LYS A 47 -4.81 11.25 -16.76
N GLY A 48 -3.88 11.99 -16.15
CA GLY A 48 -2.60 11.46 -15.71
C GLY A 48 -2.75 10.36 -14.66
N TYR A 49 -3.63 10.57 -13.68
CA TYR A 49 -3.95 9.54 -12.67
C TYR A 49 -4.47 8.25 -13.32
N PHE A 50 -5.46 8.35 -14.22
CA PHE A 50 -5.99 7.19 -14.92
C PHE A 50 -4.91 6.47 -15.74
N ASN A 51 -4.08 7.22 -16.46
CA ASN A 51 -3.02 6.64 -17.28
C ASN A 51 -2.04 5.81 -16.42
N ARG A 52 -1.57 6.38 -15.30
CA ARG A 52 -0.59 5.70 -14.44
C ARG A 52 -1.16 4.58 -13.61
N GLN A 53 -2.33 4.79 -13.00
CA GLN A 53 -2.90 3.86 -12.03
C GLN A 53 -3.70 2.74 -12.67
N ILE A 54 -4.07 2.86 -13.95
CA ILE A 54 -4.90 1.87 -14.65
C ILE A 54 -4.27 1.46 -15.97
N ALA A 55 -4.12 2.40 -16.92
CA ALA A 55 -3.77 2.04 -18.29
C ALA A 55 -2.37 1.41 -18.41
N ARG A 56 -1.36 2.01 -17.76
CA ARG A 56 0.03 1.50 -17.78
C ARG A 56 0.19 0.18 -17.03
N LEU A 57 -0.65 -0.11 -16.03
CA LEU A 57 -0.58 -1.36 -15.27
C LEU A 57 -0.95 -2.60 -16.11
N ILE A 58 -1.57 -2.42 -17.28
CA ILE A 58 -1.90 -3.52 -18.19
C ILE A 58 -0.64 -4.11 -18.83
N THR A 59 0.38 -3.29 -19.07
CA THR A 59 1.60 -3.68 -19.79
C THR A 59 2.85 -3.71 -18.90
N GLN A 60 2.84 -2.97 -17.80
CA GLN A 60 3.97 -2.90 -16.88
C GLN A 60 3.99 -4.07 -15.88
N PRO A 61 5.18 -4.57 -15.50
CA PRO A 61 5.30 -5.58 -14.47
C PRO A 61 4.89 -5.04 -13.10
N SER A 62 4.46 -5.93 -12.21
CA SER A 62 4.13 -5.57 -10.83
C SER A 62 5.39 -5.23 -10.02
N ASP A 63 5.53 -3.96 -9.63
CA ASP A 63 6.56 -3.51 -8.70
C ASP A 63 6.14 -3.66 -7.22
N ARG A 64 6.83 -4.51 -6.47
CA ARG A 64 6.51 -4.73 -5.05
C ARG A 64 7.01 -3.61 -4.12
N HIS A 65 7.81 -2.67 -4.62
CA HIS A 65 8.23 -1.46 -3.91
C HIS A 65 7.30 -0.27 -4.12
N TYR A 66 6.24 -0.46 -4.93
CA TYR A 66 5.24 0.57 -5.21
C TYR A 66 4.54 1.08 -3.95
N PHE A 67 4.35 2.40 -3.89
CA PHE A 67 3.57 3.07 -2.85
C PHE A 67 2.17 3.36 -3.39
N LEU A 68 1.15 2.77 -2.78
CA LEU A 68 -0.25 3.00 -3.15
C LEU A 68 -0.68 4.47 -3.01
N TYR A 69 -0.14 5.15 -2.00
CA TYR A 69 -0.44 6.55 -1.70
C TYR A 69 0.85 7.35 -1.47
N SER A 70 0.71 8.67 -1.39
CA SER A 70 1.83 9.58 -1.14
C SER A 70 2.63 9.18 0.12
N PRO A 71 3.97 9.30 0.08
CA PRO A 71 4.81 9.15 1.27
C PRO A 71 4.45 10.12 2.41
N ALA A 72 3.80 11.24 2.10
CA ALA A 72 3.34 12.20 3.11
C ALA A 72 2.08 11.74 3.85
N SER A 73 1.42 10.65 3.44
CA SER A 73 0.20 10.16 4.09
C SER A 73 0.47 9.65 5.51
N VAL A 74 -0.39 10.05 6.45
CA VAL A 74 -0.36 9.56 7.84
C VAL A 74 -1.21 8.30 7.96
N ASN A 75 -0.75 7.22 7.32
CA ASN A 75 -1.39 5.90 7.37
C ASN A 75 -0.36 4.81 7.04
N ALA A 76 -0.69 3.54 7.23
CA ALA A 76 0.08 2.42 6.70
C ALA A 76 -0.86 1.46 5.95
N TRP A 77 -0.32 0.69 5.03
CA TRP A 77 -1.13 -0.25 4.25
C TRP A 77 -0.40 -1.54 3.91
N TYR A 78 -1.19 -2.58 3.70
CA TYR A 78 -0.77 -3.85 3.12
C TYR A 78 -1.41 -4.03 1.75
N GLN A 79 -0.61 -4.45 0.76
CA GLN A 79 -1.07 -4.77 -0.59
C GLN A 79 -0.93 -6.27 -0.82
N GLN A 80 -2.05 -6.98 -0.86
CA GLN A 80 -2.09 -8.43 -1.01
C GLN A 80 -1.47 -8.86 -2.33
N GLU A 81 -1.79 -8.16 -3.42
CA GLU A 81 -1.35 -8.43 -4.79
C GLU A 81 0.15 -8.23 -5.01
N ARG A 82 0.81 -7.54 -4.07
CA ARG A 82 2.26 -7.32 -4.05
C ARG A 82 2.95 -8.01 -2.89
N ASN A 83 2.19 -8.64 -1.97
CA ASN A 83 2.64 -9.10 -0.67
C ASN A 83 3.69 -8.13 -0.09
N SER A 84 3.26 -6.87 0.07
CA SER A 84 4.09 -5.76 0.55
C SER A 84 3.38 -4.99 1.66
N ILE A 85 4.17 -4.55 2.63
CA ILE A 85 3.74 -3.63 3.68
C ILE A 85 4.45 -2.29 3.47
N THR A 86 3.68 -1.20 3.54
CA THR A 86 4.20 0.15 3.36
C THR A 86 3.89 1.02 4.58
N ILE A 87 4.96 1.59 5.16
CA ILE A 87 4.89 2.55 6.26
C ILE A 87 5.56 3.85 5.79
N PRO A 88 4.78 4.81 5.27
CA PRO A 88 5.27 6.02 4.63
C PRO A 88 5.90 7.01 5.63
N CYS A 89 6.64 8.00 5.13
CA CYS A 89 7.38 8.96 5.96
C CYS A 89 6.47 9.77 6.90
N GLY A 90 5.24 10.06 6.47
CA GLY A 90 4.24 10.81 7.26
C GLY A 90 3.91 10.19 8.62
N VAL A 91 4.01 8.85 8.76
CA VAL A 91 3.78 8.15 10.04
C VAL A 91 4.89 8.41 11.07
N TRP A 92 6.11 8.74 10.62
CA TRP A 92 7.28 8.91 11.48
C TRP A 92 7.38 10.30 12.10
N THR A 93 6.23 10.93 12.34
CA THR A 93 6.12 12.31 12.82
C THR A 93 5.32 12.37 14.12
N TYR A 94 5.36 13.51 14.80
CA TYR A 94 4.50 13.76 15.97
C TYR A 94 3.01 13.75 15.55
N PRO A 95 2.10 13.15 16.33
CA PRO A 95 2.29 12.54 17.66
C PRO A 95 2.65 11.05 17.65
N LEU A 96 2.75 10.42 16.48
CA LEU A 96 2.91 8.97 16.35
C LEU A 96 4.33 8.51 16.69
N TYR A 97 5.36 9.28 16.37
CA TYR A 97 6.74 8.90 16.65
C TYR A 97 7.60 10.09 17.01
N ARG A 98 8.44 9.91 18.03
CA ARG A 98 9.67 10.68 18.24
C ARG A 98 10.76 9.76 18.74
N GLN A 99 12.01 10.05 18.39
CA GLN A 99 13.17 9.24 18.79
C GLN A 99 13.32 9.15 20.32
N ASN A 100 12.95 10.20 21.04
CA ASN A 100 13.05 10.28 22.51
C ASN A 100 11.82 9.73 23.26
N TYR A 101 10.80 9.20 22.58
CA TYR A 101 9.66 8.59 23.25
C TYR A 101 10.04 7.30 23.99
N PRO A 102 9.40 7.01 25.15
CA PRO A 102 9.57 5.72 25.81
C PRO A 102 9.12 4.60 24.87
N MET A 103 9.73 3.42 25.01
CA MET A 103 9.42 2.27 24.14
C MET A 103 7.94 1.90 24.19
N SER A 104 7.29 2.01 25.34
CA SER A 104 5.84 1.79 25.48
C SER A 104 5.01 2.66 24.53
N ALA A 105 5.33 3.94 24.42
CA ALA A 105 4.64 4.86 23.52
C ALA A 105 4.91 4.50 22.05
N LYS A 106 6.17 4.19 21.69
CA LYS A 106 6.52 3.77 20.32
C LYS A 106 5.83 2.48 19.91
N PHE A 107 5.74 1.49 20.80
CA PHE A 107 5.02 0.25 20.55
C PHE A 107 3.51 0.47 20.48
N ALA A 108 2.93 1.34 21.32
CA ALA A 108 1.51 1.64 21.26
C ALA A 108 1.13 2.35 19.94
N SER A 109 1.93 3.32 19.50
CA SER A 109 1.66 4.08 18.28
C SER A 109 2.05 3.30 17.02
N ILE A 110 3.34 3.06 16.81
CA ILE A 110 3.86 2.41 15.60
C ILE A 110 3.51 0.93 15.57
N GLY A 111 3.50 0.26 16.73
CA GLY A 111 3.09 -1.13 16.81
C GLY A 111 1.60 -1.34 16.49
N SER A 112 0.74 -0.31 16.58
CA SER A 112 -0.64 -0.43 16.09
C SER A 112 -0.72 -0.73 14.58
N PHE A 113 0.30 -0.33 13.80
CA PHE A 113 0.41 -0.68 12.38
C PHE A 113 0.79 -2.13 12.12
N ALA A 114 1.06 -2.94 13.16
CA ALA A 114 1.12 -4.39 13.05
C ALA A 114 -0.20 -4.98 12.50
N ARG A 115 -1.32 -4.26 12.58
CA ARG A 115 -2.56 -4.61 11.88
C ARG A 115 -2.35 -4.83 10.37
N GLU A 116 -1.45 -4.08 9.74
CA GLU A 116 -1.16 -4.22 8.31
C GLU A 116 -0.40 -5.54 8.03
N LEU A 117 0.42 -6.01 8.97
CA LEU A 117 1.01 -7.35 8.88
C LEU A 117 -0.09 -8.42 8.95
N VAL A 118 -1.07 -8.24 9.84
CA VAL A 118 -2.21 -9.16 9.99
C VAL A 118 -3.10 -9.19 8.74
N ARG A 119 -3.18 -8.09 7.97
CA ARG A 119 -3.91 -8.06 6.69
C ARG A 119 -3.37 -9.03 5.63
N GLY A 120 -2.12 -9.48 5.75
CA GLY A 120 -1.59 -10.58 4.94
C GLY A 120 -2.20 -11.94 5.28
N LEU A 121 -2.87 -12.06 6.41
CA LEU A 121 -3.46 -13.29 6.95
C LEU A 121 -4.94 -13.11 7.33
N ASP A 122 -5.56 -11.99 6.94
CA ASP A 122 -7.00 -11.78 7.09
C ASP A 122 -7.80 -12.60 6.06
N GLU A 123 -9.13 -12.46 6.06
CA GLU A 123 -10.01 -13.21 5.16
C GLU A 123 -9.71 -13.02 3.67
N ARG A 124 -9.09 -11.89 3.30
CA ARG A 124 -8.60 -11.63 1.94
C ARG A 124 -7.15 -12.08 1.79
N GLY A 125 -6.29 -11.80 2.76
CA GLY A 125 -4.87 -12.13 2.75
C GLY A 125 -4.58 -13.61 2.53
N ILE A 126 -5.32 -14.51 3.17
CA ILE A 126 -5.15 -15.97 3.01
C ILE A 126 -5.45 -16.50 1.60
N GLN A 127 -6.04 -15.67 0.74
CA GLN A 127 -6.32 -16.02 -0.65
C GLN A 127 -5.09 -15.83 -1.55
N PHE A 128 -4.11 -15.06 -1.08
CA PHE A 128 -2.90 -14.71 -1.82
C PHE A 128 -1.70 -15.52 -1.33
N GLY A 129 -0.91 -16.00 -2.28
CA GLY A 129 0.35 -16.70 -2.07
C GLY A 129 1.51 -15.75 -1.73
N SER A 130 2.70 -16.34 -1.64
CA SER A 130 3.89 -15.61 -1.19
C SER A 130 4.41 -14.57 -2.20
N ALA A 131 4.06 -14.69 -3.47
CA ALA A 131 4.41 -13.71 -4.50
C ALA A 131 3.32 -12.63 -4.69
N GLY A 132 2.17 -12.74 -4.01
CA GLY A 132 1.02 -11.83 -4.18
C GLY A 132 0.03 -12.29 -5.25
N GLU A 133 0.10 -13.56 -5.64
CA GLU A 133 -0.76 -14.21 -6.60
C GLU A 133 -1.95 -14.89 -5.92
N LEU A 134 -3.13 -14.87 -6.55
CA LEU A 134 -4.24 -15.72 -6.09
C LEU A 134 -3.88 -17.19 -6.32
N VAL A 135 -4.02 -18.01 -5.28
CA VAL A 135 -3.62 -19.44 -5.30
C VAL A 135 -4.81 -20.33 -5.00
N GLY A 136 -4.82 -21.56 -5.53
CA GLY A 136 -5.82 -22.58 -5.16
C GLY A 136 -7.27 -22.17 -5.42
N CYS A 137 -7.52 -21.47 -6.53
CA CYS A 137 -8.83 -20.91 -6.84
C CYS A 137 -9.85 -21.96 -7.33
N SER A 138 -11.06 -21.84 -6.80
CA SER A 138 -12.29 -22.49 -7.27
C SER A 138 -13.33 -21.43 -7.62
N TRP A 139 -14.49 -21.84 -8.13
CA TRP A 139 -15.61 -20.92 -8.40
C TRP A 139 -16.12 -20.19 -7.15
N LYS A 140 -15.83 -20.70 -5.95
CA LYS A 140 -16.33 -20.15 -4.67
C LYS A 140 -15.28 -19.38 -3.88
N GLU A 141 -14.01 -19.76 -4.00
CA GLU A 141 -12.94 -19.28 -3.12
C GLU A 141 -11.54 -19.60 -3.66
N CYS A 142 -10.57 -18.77 -3.30
CA CYS A 142 -9.13 -19.02 -3.43
C CYS A 142 -8.49 -19.23 -2.05
N GLY A 143 -7.27 -19.74 -2.03
CA GLY A 143 -6.41 -19.83 -0.85
C GLY A 143 -5.47 -21.02 -0.85
N TRP A 144 -4.47 -20.95 0.02
CA TRP A 144 -3.43 -21.97 0.19
C TRP A 144 -3.59 -22.80 1.47
N LEU A 145 -4.58 -22.49 2.30
CA LEU A 145 -4.89 -23.25 3.51
C LEU A 145 -5.46 -24.63 3.15
N ASP A 146 -5.02 -25.66 3.87
CA ASP A 146 -5.68 -26.96 3.85
C ASP A 146 -7.10 -26.89 4.46
N LYS A 147 -7.88 -27.95 4.26
CA LYS A 147 -9.28 -28.02 4.68
C LYS A 147 -9.47 -27.84 6.19
N ALA A 148 -8.58 -28.40 7.01
CA ALA A 148 -8.67 -28.30 8.47
C ALA A 148 -8.32 -26.89 8.94
N SER A 149 -7.21 -26.33 8.44
CA SER A 149 -6.77 -24.96 8.73
C SER A 149 -7.84 -23.94 8.35
N LYS A 150 -8.47 -24.11 7.19
CA LYS A 150 -9.54 -23.24 6.71
C LYS A 150 -10.79 -23.28 7.60
N LYS A 151 -11.17 -24.48 8.08
CA LYS A 151 -12.30 -24.63 9.00
C LYS A 151 -12.02 -23.88 10.31
N ASN A 152 -10.84 -24.10 10.91
CA ASN A 152 -10.46 -23.45 12.17
C ASN A 152 -10.35 -21.93 12.02
N PHE A 153 -9.80 -21.44 10.90
CA PHE A 153 -9.76 -20.01 10.59
C PHE A 153 -11.16 -19.38 10.60
N ARG A 154 -12.14 -20.04 9.94
CA ARG A 154 -13.52 -19.57 9.90
C ARG A 154 -14.19 -19.56 11.27
N GLU A 155 -13.94 -20.57 12.08
CA GLU A 155 -14.45 -20.64 13.45
C GLU A 155 -13.91 -19.50 14.32
N MET A 156 -12.62 -19.19 14.22
CA MET A 156 -12.02 -18.04 14.92
C MET A 156 -12.58 -16.70 14.40
N ALA A 157 -12.67 -16.53 13.08
CA ALA A 157 -13.23 -15.32 12.49
C ALA A 157 -14.69 -15.10 12.88
N GLN A 158 -15.47 -16.17 13.04
CA GLN A 158 -16.88 -16.10 13.46
C GLN A 158 -17.04 -15.51 14.87
N CYS A 159 -16.06 -15.69 15.76
CA CYS A 159 -16.06 -15.04 17.08
C CYS A 159 -16.04 -13.52 16.96
N VAL A 160 -15.17 -12.99 16.09
CA VAL A 160 -15.09 -11.55 15.80
C VAL A 160 -16.37 -11.06 15.13
N VAL A 161 -16.91 -11.80 14.14
CA VAL A 161 -18.19 -11.44 13.51
C VAL A 161 -19.31 -11.33 14.55
N THR A 162 -19.40 -12.27 15.48
CA THR A 162 -20.41 -12.24 16.55
C THR A 162 -20.21 -11.07 17.51
N GLN A 163 -18.96 -10.70 17.83
CA GLN A 163 -18.66 -9.58 18.72
C GLN A 163 -19.10 -8.21 18.16
N TYR A 164 -19.00 -8.02 16.84
CA TYR A 164 -19.27 -6.75 16.17
C TYR A 164 -20.62 -6.72 15.43
N ARG A 165 -21.47 -7.73 15.62
CA ARG A 165 -22.82 -7.80 15.05
C ARG A 165 -23.84 -7.16 15.97
#